data_AF-A0A9X4XCY5-F1
#
_entry.id   AF-A0A9X4XCY5-F1
#
_cell.length_a   1.000
_cell.length_b   1.000
_cell.length_c   1.000
_cell.angle_alpha   90.00
_cell.angle_beta   90.00
_cell.angle_gamma   90.00
#
_symmetry.space_group_name_H-M   'P 1'
#
loop_
_entity.id
_entity.type
_entity.pdbx_description
1 polymer ?
#
loop_
_entity_poly.entity_id
_entity_poly.type
_entity_poly.pdbx_seq_one_letter_code
_entity_poly.pdbx_strand_id
1 'polypeptide(L)' 'MYLKLMPKELNERYKSYLEKIGLIPNATVKGYFKINDDNTYALDRNGNVLTTFMDDNEIERSLKSGDFSRVEK' A
#
# COMPACT_ATOMS: atom_id res chain seq x y z
N MET A 1 -12.26 -3.44 4.85
CA MET A 1 -11.25 -2.56 4.20
C MET A 1 -10.53 -3.35 3.11
N TYR A 2 -10.11 -2.69 2.03
CA TYR A 2 -9.34 -3.27 0.94
C TYR A 2 -8.17 -2.39 0.49
N LEU A 3 -7.27 -2.92 -0.34
CA LEU A 3 -6.12 -2.19 -0.88
C LEU A 3 -6.35 -1.78 -2.34
N LYS A 4 -5.94 -0.56 -2.71
CA LYS A 4 -5.95 -0.07 -4.09
C LYS A 4 -4.55 0.39 -4.50
N LEU A 5 -4.04 -0.13 -5.61
CA LEU A 5 -2.71 0.20 -6.11
C LEU A 5 -2.59 1.71 -6.37
N MET A 6 -1.51 2.31 -5.89
CA MET A 6 -1.25 3.72 -6.19
C MET A 6 -0.91 3.92 -7.67
N PRO A 7 -1.24 5.09 -8.24
CA PRO A 7 -0.78 5.47 -9.58
C PRO A 7 0.72 5.26 -9.75
N LYS A 8 1.12 4.78 -10.94
CA LYS A 8 2.51 4.40 -11.24
C LYS A 8 3.52 5.48 -10.85
N GLU A 9 3.27 6.73 -11.22
CA GLU A 9 4.16 7.86 -10.90
C GLU A 9 4.36 8.06 -9.39
N LEU A 10 3.27 7.95 -8.61
CA LEU A 10 3.34 8.05 -7.16
C LEU A 10 4.14 6.88 -6.58
N ASN A 11 3.87 5.68 -7.09
CA ASN A 11 4.54 4.45 -6.71
C ASN A 11 6.07 4.53 -6.92
N GLU A 12 6.49 4.98 -8.10
CA GLU A 12 7.90 5.17 -8.45
C GLU A 12 8.57 6.23 -7.57
N ARG A 13 7.90 7.36 -7.33
CA ARG A 13 8.42 8.43 -6.48
C ARG A 13 8.61 7.97 -5.03
N TYR A 14 7.64 7.28 -4.46
CA TYR A 14 7.74 6.76 -3.10
C TYR A 14 8.78 5.66 -2.99
N LYS A 15 8.82 4.73 -3.94
CA LYS A 15 9.85 3.69 -4.00
C LYS A 15 11.25 4.30 -4.00
N SER A 16 11.49 5.27 -4.88
CA SER A 16 12.76 6.00 -4.95
C SER A 16 13.14 6.67 -3.62
N TYR A 17 12.16 7.29 -2.94
CA TYR A 17 12.38 7.88 -1.62
C TYR A 17 12.75 6.84 -0.57
N LEU A 18 11.98 5.75 -0.48
CA LEU A 18 12.16 4.70 0.52
C LEU A 18 13.47 3.92 0.30
N GLU A 19 13.89 3.72 -0.95
CA GLU A 19 15.21 3.19 -1.32
C GLU A 19 16.33 4.14 -0.88
N LYS A 20 16.18 5.45 -1.11
CA LYS A 20 17.17 6.46 -0.73
C LYS A 20 17.41 6.52 0.78
N ILE A 21 16.37 6.31 1.59
CA ILE A 21 16.49 6.29 3.06
C ILE A 21 16.80 4.89 3.62
N GLY A 22 17.06 3.90 2.76
CA GLY A 22 17.50 2.56 3.15
C GLY A 22 16.44 1.70 3.83
N LEU A 23 15.15 2.06 3.75
CA LEU A 23 14.09 1.29 4.40
C LEU A 23 13.67 0.05 3.61
N ILE A 24 13.89 0.04 2.29
CA ILE A 24 13.51 -1.08 1.41
C ILE A 24 14.62 -1.37 0.38
N PRO A 25 15.79 -1.87 0.81
CA PRO A 25 16.86 -2.20 -0.12
C PRO A 25 16.38 -3.23 -1.15
N ASN A 26 16.40 -2.87 -2.44
CA ASN A 26 16.08 -3.73 -3.59
C ASN A 26 14.63 -4.20 -3.74
N ALA A 27 13.66 -3.46 -3.20
CA ALA A 27 12.31 -4.00 -3.05
C ALA A 27 11.46 -4.00 -4.34
N THR A 28 10.85 -5.15 -4.62
CA THR A 28 9.74 -5.36 -5.56
C THR A 28 8.39 -4.85 -5.02
N VAL A 29 8.43 -4.09 -3.91
CA VAL A 29 7.24 -3.57 -3.23
C VAL A 29 6.48 -2.56 -4.09
N LYS A 30 5.18 -2.55 -3.90
CA LYS A 30 4.26 -1.56 -4.47
C LYS A 30 3.52 -0.87 -3.32
N GLY A 31 3.30 0.42 -3.47
CA GLY A 31 2.47 1.25 -2.62
C GLY A 31 0.99 1.09 -2.96
N TYR A 32 0.19 1.00 -1.92
CA TYR A 32 -1.27 0.87 -1.97
C TYR A 32 -1.92 1.88 -1.03
N PHE A 33 -3.07 2.41 -1.45
CA PHE A 33 -4.01 3.10 -0.58
C PHE A 33 -4.86 2.09 0.19
N LYS A 34 -5.12 2.38 1.46
CA LYS A 34 -6.12 1.65 2.25
C LYS A 34 -7.49 2.28 2.04
N ILE A 35 -8.47 1.49 1.61
CA ILE A 35 -9.82 1.94 1.28
C ILE A 35 -10.83 1.24 2.19
N ASN A 36 -11.67 2.02 2.86
CA ASN A 36 -12.76 1.52 3.70
C ASN A 36 -13.81 0.78 2.85
N ASP A 37 -14.68 0.00 3.51
CA ASP A 37 -15.70 -0.79 2.80
C ASP A 37 -16.79 0.08 2.15
N ASP A 38 -16.87 1.36 2.51
CA ASP A 38 -17.72 2.38 1.90
C ASP A 38 -17.05 3.11 0.71
N ASN A 39 -15.92 2.59 0.21
CA ASN A 39 -15.10 3.16 -0.87
C ASN A 39 -14.45 4.53 -0.56
N THR A 40 -14.37 4.94 0.70
CA THR A 40 -13.60 6.13 1.11
C THR A 40 -12.15 5.78 1.46
N TYR A 41 -11.23 6.74 1.33
CA TYR A 41 -9.86 6.55 1.81
C TYR A 41 -9.85 6.38 3.33
N ALA A 42 -9.12 5.38 3.81
CA ALA A 42 -8.82 5.26 5.22
C ALA A 42 -7.86 6.39 5.62
N LEU A 43 -8.19 7.13 6.68
CA LEU A 43 -7.43 8.29 7.13
C LEU A 43 -6.82 8.05 8.51
N ASP A 44 -5.68 8.67 8.79
CA ASP A 44 -5.13 8.78 10.14
C ASP A 44 -5.88 9.82 10.98
N ARG A 45 -5.46 10.02 12.24
CA ARG A 45 -6.08 11.00 13.16
C ARG A 45 -5.95 12.45 12.69
N ASN A 46 -5.04 12.74 11.77
CA ASN A 46 -4.79 14.07 11.22
C ASN A 46 -5.47 14.26 9.86
N GLY A 47 -6.21 13.26 9.36
CA GLY A 47 -6.85 13.30 8.05
C GLY A 47 -5.95 12.93 6.88
N ASN A 48 -4.74 12.39 7.11
CA ASN A 48 -3.87 11.92 6.03
C ASN A 48 -4.28 10.54 5.56
N VAL A 49 -4.18 10.29 4.24
CA VAL A 49 -4.49 8.98 3.66
C VAL A 49 -3.51 7.92 4.16
N LEU A 50 -4.06 6.81 4.66
CA LEU A 50 -3.29 5.65 5.07
C LEU A 50 -2.83 4.85 3.85
N THR A 51 -1.54 4.53 3.85
CA THR A 51 -0.89 3.81 2.77
C THR A 51 -0.08 2.64 3.33
N THR A 52 0.23 1.68 2.47
CA THR A 52 1.12 0.57 2.81
C THR A 52 1.97 0.20 1.61
N PHE A 53 3.16 -0.35 1.86
CA PHE A 53 4.05 -0.85 0.83
C PHE A 53 4.24 -2.34 1.10
N MET A 54 3.89 -3.16 0.12
CA MET A 54 3.95 -4.61 0.23
C MET A 54 4.47 -5.20 -1.07
N ASP A 55 5.26 -6.26 -0.98
CA ASP A 55 5.55 -7.12 -2.13
C ASP A 55 4.39 -8.09 -2.43
N ASP A 56 4.46 -8.79 -3.56
CA ASP A 56 3.39 -9.68 -3.99
C ASP A 56 3.20 -10.88 -3.01
N ASN A 57 4.24 -11.34 -2.32
CA ASN A 57 4.15 -12.41 -1.32
C ASN A 57 3.48 -11.92 -0.02
N GLU A 58 3.79 -10.70 0.42
CA GLU A 58 3.14 -10.04 1.56
C GLU A 58 1.66 -9.83 1.29
N ILE A 59 1.31 -9.34 0.08
CA ILE A 59 -0.09 -9.21 -0.35
C ILE A 59 -0.82 -10.55 -0.23
N GLU A 60 -0.26 -11.64 -0.75
CA GLU A 60 -0.90 -12.95 -0.70
C GLU A 60 -1.09 -13.45 0.74
N ARG A 61 -0.10 -13.25 1.61
CA ARG A 61 -0.19 -13.64 3.03
C ARG A 61 -1.25 -12.84 3.76
N SER A 62 -1.25 -11.51 3.62
CA SER A 62 -2.20 -10.62 4.29
C SER A 62 -3.63 -10.79 3.77
N LEU A 63 -3.81 -11.14 2.50
CA LEU A 63 -5.13 -11.49 1.97
C LEU A 63 -5.64 -12.80 2.58
N LYS A 64 -4.77 -13.80 2.77
CA LYS A 64 -5.12 -15.09 3.38
C LYS A 64 -5.40 -14.98 4.88
N SER A 65 -4.71 -14.10 5.61
CA SER A 65 -4.95 -13.84 7.04
C SER A 65 -6.19 -12.99 7.29
N GLY A 66 -6.72 -12.33 6.27
CA GLY A 66 -7.88 -11.45 6.39
C GLY A 66 -7.55 -10.03 6.85
N ASP A 67 -6.29 -9.60 6.73
CA ASP A 67 -5.87 -8.23 7.07
C ASP A 67 -6.60 -7.18 6.19
N PHE A 68 -7.00 -7.57 4.99
CA PHE A 68 -7.84 -6.82 4.07
C PHE A 68 -8.67 -7.78 3.20
N SER A 69 -9.76 -7.30 2.62
CA SER A 69 -10.75 -8.15 1.93
C SER A 69 -10.41 -8.43 0.46
N ARG A 70 -9.68 -7.53 -0.22
CA ARG A 70 -9.28 -7.66 -1.63
C ARG A 70 -8.19 -6.66 -2.00
N VAL A 71 -7.65 -6.81 -3.21
CA VAL A 71 -6.70 -5.87 -3.83
C VAL A 71 -7.22 -5.44 -5.20
N GLU A 72 -7.27 -4.14 -5.43
CA GLU A 72 -7.51 -3.52 -6.75
C GLU A 72 -6.17 -3.06 -7.34
N LYS A 73 -5.88 -3.48 -8.58
CA LYS A 73 -4.63 -3.16 -9.29
C LYS A 73 -4.87 -2.09 -10.35
#